data_AF-A0A8T5U541-F1
#
_entry.id   AF-A0A8T5U541-F1
#
_cell.length_a   1.000
_cell.length_b   1.000
_cell.length_c   1.000
_cell.angle_alpha   90.00
_cell.angle_beta   90.00
_cell.angle_gamma   90.00
#
_symmetry.space_group_name_H-M   'P 1'
#
loop_
_entity.id
_entity.type
_entity.pdbx_description
1 polymer ?
#
loop_
_entity_poly.entity_id
_entity_poly.type
_entity_poly.pdbx_seq_one_letter_code
_entity_poly.pdbx_strand_id
1 'polypeptide(L)'
;MGRTVPAFRPALEHEIESWKDFKRALRPEDQTIFNKLMNYARIHADAGSLGARPMLSEILFISFAIEQERKIGQLEKKIEELEELIKGIE
;
A
#
# COMPACT_ATOMS: atom_id res chain seq x y z
N MET A 1 -20.55 -20.24 22.19
CA MET A 1 -20.91 -20.00 20.77
C MET A 1 -19.69 -19.45 20.06
N GLY A 2 -19.21 -20.17 19.04
CA GLY A 2 -17.92 -19.94 18.41
C GLY A 2 -17.85 -18.56 17.79
N ARG A 3 -16.85 -17.78 18.19
CA ARG A 3 -16.52 -16.51 17.55
C ARG A 3 -16.00 -16.85 16.16
N THR A 4 -16.82 -16.64 15.14
CA THR A 4 -16.39 -16.68 13.74
C THR A 4 -15.18 -15.77 13.62
N VAL A 5 -14.06 -16.29 13.08
CA VAL A 5 -12.91 -15.44 12.75
C VAL A 5 -13.45 -14.35 11.83
N PRO A 6 -13.28 -13.05 12.17
CA PRO A 6 -13.73 -11.99 11.30
C PRO A 6 -13.12 -12.22 9.92
N ALA A 7 -13.90 -12.03 8.87
CA ALA A 7 -13.33 -12.00 7.53
C ALA A 7 -12.17 -10.98 7.52
N PHE A 8 -11.09 -11.32 6.84
CA PHE A 8 -9.84 -10.53 6.86
C PHE A 8 -10.08 -9.05 6.54
N ARG A 9 -10.99 -8.75 5.60
CA ARG A 9 -11.34 -7.40 5.16
C ARG A 9 -11.89 -6.52 6.31
N PRO A 10 -12.93 -6.92 7.07
CA PRO A 10 -13.34 -6.20 8.28
C PRO A 10 -12.21 -5.95 9.29
N ALA A 11 -11.33 -6.94 9.52
CA ALA A 11 -10.22 -6.79 10.44
C ALA A 11 -9.19 -5.76 9.91
N LEU A 12 -8.90 -5.80 8.62
CA LEU A 12 -8.05 -4.82 7.94
C LEU A 12 -8.61 -3.40 8.02
N GLU A 13 -9.92 -3.20 7.81
CA GLU A 13 -10.53 -1.87 7.94
C GLU A 13 -10.47 -1.36 9.39
N HIS A 14 -10.64 -2.25 10.38
CA HIS A 14 -10.46 -1.88 11.78
C HIS A 14 -9.02 -1.45 12.09
N GLU A 15 -8.04 -2.18 11.55
CA GLU A 15 -6.63 -1.80 11.63
C GLU A 15 -6.44 -0.41 11.00
N ILE A 16 -6.88 -0.18 9.75
CA ILE A 16 -6.73 1.12 9.08
C ILE A 16 -7.35 2.27 9.88
N GLU A 17 -8.53 2.07 10.46
CA GLU A 17 -9.21 3.07 11.30
C GLU A 17 -8.42 3.38 12.58
N SER A 18 -7.70 2.41 13.14
CA SER A 18 -6.83 2.64 14.32
C SER A 18 -5.72 3.66 14.06
N TRP A 19 -5.34 3.88 12.79
CA TRP A 19 -4.34 4.87 12.40
C TRP A 19 -4.90 6.28 12.17
N LYS A 20 -6.19 6.55 12.44
CA LYS A 20 -6.81 7.85 12.17
C LYS A 20 -6.15 9.02 12.90
N ASP A 21 -5.69 8.81 14.13
CA ASP A 21 -5.04 9.85 14.93
C ASP A 21 -3.65 10.17 14.40
N PHE A 22 -2.93 9.14 13.94
CA PHE A 22 -1.68 9.31 13.22
C PHE A 22 -1.90 10.14 11.95
N LYS A 23 -2.88 9.77 11.12
CA LYS A 23 -3.25 10.53 9.92
C LYS A 23 -3.60 11.99 10.26
N ARG A 24 -4.37 12.23 11.32
CA ARG A 24 -4.78 13.58 11.73
C ARG A 24 -3.59 14.46 12.12
N ALA A 25 -2.51 13.88 12.62
CA ALA A 25 -1.28 14.59 12.97
C ALA A 25 -0.39 14.93 11.76
N LEU A 26 -0.63 14.31 10.60
CA LEU A 26 0.12 14.57 9.36
C LEU A 26 -0.27 15.91 8.72
N ARG A 27 0.66 16.48 7.95
CA ARG A 27 0.38 17.64 7.08
C ARG A 27 -0.64 17.26 6.00
N PRO A 28 -1.42 18.22 5.45
CA PRO A 28 -2.44 17.92 4.44
C PRO A 28 -1.93 17.13 3.22
N GLU A 29 -0.71 17.43 2.73
CA GLU A 29 -0.05 16.71 1.65
C GLU A 29 0.22 15.24 2.02
N ASP A 30 0.71 15.00 3.24
CA ASP A 30 1.03 13.68 3.75
C ASP A 30 -0.22 12.86 4.04
N GLN A 31 -1.33 13.51 4.45
CA GLN A 31 -2.63 12.83 4.61
C GLN A 31 -3.13 12.23 3.29
N THR A 32 -2.87 12.91 2.18
CA THR A 32 -3.24 12.42 0.83
C THR A 32 -2.40 11.20 0.47
N ILE A 33 -1.09 11.24 0.74
CA ILE A 33 -0.18 10.10 0.55
C ILE A 33 -0.61 8.92 1.44
N PHE A 34 -0.92 9.18 2.70
CA PHE A 34 -1.38 8.17 3.65
C PHE A 34 -2.64 7.45 3.17
N ASN A 35 -3.66 8.18 2.68
CA ASN A 35 -4.87 7.56 2.13
C ASN A 35 -4.55 6.63 0.94
N LYS A 36 -3.61 7.05 0.08
CA LYS A 36 -3.15 6.25 -1.06
C LYS A 36 -2.45 4.97 -0.59
N LEU A 37 -1.61 5.05 0.44
CA LEU A 37 -0.99 3.87 1.05
C LEU A 37 -2.05 2.92 1.59
N MET A 38 -3.01 3.40 2.38
CA MET A 38 -4.09 2.55 2.90
C MET A 38 -4.94 1.89 1.81
N ASN A 39 -5.06 2.51 0.63
CA ASN A 39 -5.68 1.86 -0.52
C ASN A 39 -4.86 0.68 -1.06
N TYR A 40 -3.53 0.73 -1.02
CA TYR A 40 -2.69 -0.42 -1.40
C TYR A 40 -2.92 -1.61 -0.50
N ALA A 41 -3.06 -1.40 0.81
CA ALA A 41 -3.43 -2.47 1.72
C ALA A 41 -4.77 -3.14 1.34
N ARG A 42 -5.77 -2.35 0.90
CA ARG A 42 -7.07 -2.88 0.45
C ARG A 42 -6.96 -3.70 -0.83
N ILE A 43 -6.13 -3.26 -1.77
CA ILE A 43 -5.87 -4.00 -3.03
C ILE A 43 -5.26 -5.37 -2.73
N HIS A 44 -4.37 -5.44 -1.75
CA HIS A 44 -3.66 -6.67 -1.36
C HIS A 44 -4.38 -7.47 -0.26
N ALA A 45 -5.63 -7.11 0.09
CA ALA A 45 -6.37 -7.74 1.18
C ALA A 45 -6.58 -9.25 0.96
N ASP A 46 -6.76 -9.69 -0.29
CA ASP A 46 -6.94 -11.12 -0.60
C ASP A 46 -5.65 -11.90 -0.35
N ALA A 47 -4.50 -11.35 -0.73
CA ALA A 47 -3.19 -11.94 -0.40
C ALA A 47 -2.94 -11.95 1.12
N GLY A 48 -3.33 -10.86 1.80
CA GLY A 48 -3.26 -10.75 3.27
C GLY A 48 -4.08 -11.82 3.99
N SER A 49 -5.25 -12.17 3.46
CA SER A 49 -6.13 -13.19 4.03
C SER A 49 -5.50 -14.59 4.08
N LEU A 50 -4.53 -14.86 3.22
CA LEU A 50 -3.79 -16.12 3.15
C LEU A 50 -2.50 -16.10 3.98
N GLY A 51 -2.03 -14.92 4.40
CA GLY A 51 -0.72 -14.75 5.01
C GLY A 51 -0.60 -15.20 6.48
N ALA A 52 -1.73 -15.52 7.14
CA ALA A 52 -1.81 -15.93 8.56
C ALA A 52 -0.93 -15.09 9.51
N ARG A 53 -0.79 -13.78 9.23
CA ARG A 53 0.09 -12.89 10.00
C ARG A 53 -0.59 -12.48 11.31
N PRO A 54 0.16 -12.46 12.44
CA PRO A 54 -0.41 -12.07 13.73
C PRO A 54 -0.71 -10.57 13.81
N MET A 55 0.02 -9.75 13.07
CA MET A 55 -0.17 -8.29 13.04
C MET A 55 -0.64 -7.85 11.65
N LEU A 56 -1.82 -7.22 11.58
CA LEU A 56 -2.36 -6.70 10.31
C LEU A 56 -1.51 -5.55 9.74
N SER A 57 -0.81 -4.82 10.60
CA SER A 57 0.17 -3.80 10.20
C SER A 57 1.28 -4.36 9.30
N GLU A 58 1.69 -5.63 9.48
CA GLU A 58 2.66 -6.27 8.58
C GLU A 58 2.11 -6.38 7.15
N ILE A 59 0.81 -6.71 7.03
CA ILE A 59 0.14 -6.75 5.72
C ILE A 59 0.05 -5.34 5.13
N LEU A 60 -0.20 -4.30 5.93
CA LEU A 60 -0.15 -2.92 5.45
C LEU A 60 1.21 -2.61 4.84
N PHE A 61 2.29 -2.82 5.60
CA PHE A 61 3.64 -2.43 5.17
C PHE A 61 4.13 -3.21 3.95
N ILE A 62 3.86 -4.53 3.88
CA ILE A 62 4.26 -5.30 2.70
C ILE A 62 3.46 -4.88 1.45
N SER A 63 2.17 -4.56 1.61
CA SER A 63 1.34 -4.04 0.52
C SER A 63 1.89 -2.70 0.00
N PHE A 64 2.36 -1.86 0.93
CA PHE A 64 2.98 -0.58 0.56
C PHE A 64 4.29 -0.83 -0.19
N ALA A 65 5.15 -1.70 0.32
CA ALA A 65 6.43 -2.02 -0.30
C ALA A 65 6.26 -2.55 -1.73
N ILE A 66 5.33 -3.49 -1.96
CA ILE A 66 5.05 -4.04 -3.29
C ILE A 66 4.64 -2.95 -4.27
N GLU A 67 3.74 -2.04 -3.87
CA GLU A 67 3.24 -0.99 -4.75
C GLU A 67 4.25 0.14 -4.97
N GLN A 68 5.17 0.35 -4.03
CA GLN A 68 6.28 1.28 -4.21
C GLN A 68 7.34 0.67 -5.15
N GLU A 69 7.70 -0.60 -4.97
CA GLU A 69 8.62 -1.31 -5.87
C GLU A 69 8.10 -1.32 -7.31
N ARG A 70 6.80 -1.59 -7.48
CA ARG A 70 6.14 -1.53 -8.79
C ARG A 70 6.29 -0.15 -9.45
N LYS A 71 6.09 0.92 -8.69
CA LYS A 71 6.23 2.30 -9.22
C LYS A 71 7.67 2.64 -9.55
N ILE A 72 8.63 2.19 -8.74
CA ILE A 72 10.06 2.39 -9.00
C ILE A 72 10.40 1.77 -10.36
N GLY A 73 10.07 0.50 -10.58
CA GLY A 73 10.31 -0.14 -11.88
C GLY A 73 9.60 0.54 -13.06
N GLN A 74 8.39 1.09 -12.85
CA GLN A 74 7.70 1.87 -13.89
C GLN A 74 8.42 3.19 -14.21
N LEU A 75 8.96 3.87 -13.18
CA LEU A 75 9.69 5.12 -13.35
C LEU A 75 11.05 4.87 -13.99
N GLU A 76 11.77 3.82 -13.58
CA GLU A 76 13.04 3.39 -14.17
C GLU A 76 12.87 3.10 -15.66
N LYS A 77 11.87 2.29 -16.02
CA LYS A 77 11.55 2.01 -17.43
C LYS A 77 11.25 3.28 -18.22
N LYS A 78 10.49 4.21 -17.64
CA LYS A 78 10.17 5.48 -18.31
C LYS A 78 11.41 6.36 -18.49
N ILE A 79 12.35 6.33 -17.55
CA ILE A 79 13.63 7.04 -17.67
C ILE A 79 14.43 6.43 -18.82
N GLU A 80 14.57 5.10 -18.87
CA GLU A 80 15.26 4.41 -19.98
C GLU A 80 14.65 4.77 -21.35
N GLU A 81 13.32 4.74 -21.47
CA GLU A 81 12.62 5.12 -22.71
C GLU A 81 12.91 6.58 -23.12
N LEU A 82 12.93 7.50 -22.16
CA LEU A 82 13.23 8.91 -22.41
C LEU A 82 14.71 9.11 -22.79
N GLU A 83 15.63 8.40 -22.17
CA GLU A 83 17.06 8.45 -22.49
C GLU A 83 17.33 7.96 -23.91
N GLU A 84 16.69 6.87 -24.35
CA GLU A 84 16.83 6.36 -25.72
C GLU A 84 16.23 7.33 -26.75
N LEU A 85 15.10 7.97 -26.45
CA LEU A 85 14.52 9.00 -27.31
C LEU A 85 15.45 10.21 -27.46
N ILE A 86 16.11 10.64 -26.38
CA ILE A 86 17.06 11.77 -26.42
C ILE A 86 18.29 11.40 -27.25
N LYS A 87 18.86 10.20 -27.07
CA LYS A 87 20.01 9.71 -27.87
C LYS A 87 19.68 9.60 -29.36
N GLY A 88 18.43 9.26 -29.71
CA GLY A 88 17.99 9.19 -31.11
C GLY A 88 17.76 10.55 -31.78
N ILE A 89 17.83 11.66 -31.03
CA ILE A 89 17.70 13.03 -31.54
C ILE A 89 19.09 13.67 -31.80
N GLU A 90 20.15 13.16 -31.17
CA GLU A 90 21.56 13.51 -31.42
C GLU A 90 22.14 12.82 -32.65
#